data_AF-A0A5F8HKG4-F1
#
_entry.id   AF-A0A5F8HKG4-F1
#
_cell.length_a   1.000
_cell.length_b   1.000
_cell.length_c   1.000
_cell.angle_alpha   90.00
_cell.angle_beta   90.00
_cell.angle_gamma   90.00
#
_symmetry.space_group_name_H-M   'P 1'
#
loop_
_entity.id
_entity.type
_entity.pdbx_description
1 polymer ?
#
loop_
_entity_poly.entity_id
_entity_poly.type
_entity_poly.pdbx_seq_one_letter_code
_entity_poly.pdbx_strand_id
1 'polypeptide(L)'
;ENGPPSLRSRDHHLSLSEDNYLSHYNCNCACCIPAPPASCLSQPKAPKGKSSGQEKKVIHPYSRKAAQLNREAHKQEKKEKLKNEKALRLNIIGEKLQWFQSHLDPNKREYSKKDACELIESYLHRFNSELEQIELLNSIKGRQGRRHFSREAVIKQTVERERKLYEGCGMEIPDIVNVKHLRTFREWNGDLKKLPNIKMRKFCANDGVSDEVKKKHVVPQEEDLGEIESKEGSDDSDEDMPEVA
;
A
#
# COMPACT_ATOMS: atom_id res chain seq x y z
N GLU A 1 21.71 33.13 -36.85
CA GLU A 1 22.01 31.71 -36.58
C GLU A 1 20.75 31.06 -36.01
N ASN A 2 20.32 29.98 -36.66
CA ASN A 2 18.97 29.45 -36.57
C ASN A 2 18.82 28.47 -35.39
N GLY A 3 17.72 28.60 -34.65
CA GLY A 3 17.35 27.70 -33.55
C GLY A 3 16.88 26.31 -34.01
N PRO A 4 16.69 25.36 -33.08
CA PRO A 4 16.39 23.96 -33.38
C PRO A 4 14.96 23.77 -33.91
N PRO A 5 14.71 22.83 -34.83
CA PRO A 5 13.37 22.60 -35.37
C PRO A 5 12.50 21.80 -34.41
N SER A 6 11.23 22.22 -34.28
CA SER A 6 10.20 21.54 -33.51
C SER A 6 9.79 20.22 -34.18
N LEU A 7 9.76 19.15 -33.40
CA LEU A 7 9.23 17.86 -33.85
C LEU A 7 7.70 17.93 -33.82
N ARG A 8 7.09 18.01 -35.00
CA ARG A 8 5.65 17.78 -35.21
C ARG A 8 5.31 16.34 -34.84
N SER A 9 4.55 16.16 -33.77
CA SER A 9 3.82 14.93 -33.47
C SER A 9 2.90 14.58 -34.64
N ARG A 10 3.07 13.38 -35.18
CA ARG A 10 2.21 12.81 -36.22
C ARG A 10 1.51 11.62 -35.59
N ASP A 11 0.31 11.88 -35.08
CA ASP A 11 -0.57 10.86 -34.52
C ASP A 11 -1.00 9.90 -35.63
N HIS A 12 -0.48 8.69 -35.61
CA HIS A 12 -1.02 7.57 -36.37
C HIS A 12 -2.00 6.80 -35.48
N HIS A 13 -3.28 7.11 -35.69
CA HIS A 13 -4.42 6.36 -35.20
C HIS A 13 -4.45 4.99 -35.91
N LEU A 14 -3.84 3.97 -35.29
CA LEU A 14 -3.97 2.57 -35.69
C LEU A 14 -5.20 1.99 -35.00
N SER A 15 -6.32 2.00 -35.74
CA SER A 15 -7.53 1.27 -35.43
C SER A 15 -7.25 -0.22 -35.39
N LEU A 16 -7.48 -0.84 -34.23
CA LEU A 16 -7.61 -2.28 -34.06
C LEU A 16 -8.91 -2.72 -34.75
N SER A 17 -8.82 -3.46 -35.84
CA SER A 17 -9.92 -4.28 -36.35
C SER A 17 -9.61 -5.74 -36.02
N GLU A 18 -10.25 -6.23 -34.96
CA GLU A 18 -10.37 -7.64 -34.65
C GLU A 18 -11.49 -8.24 -35.50
N ASP A 19 -11.14 -9.01 -36.53
CA ASP A 19 -12.07 -9.90 -37.21
C ASP A 19 -11.33 -11.20 -37.52
N ASN A 20 -11.30 -12.10 -36.52
CA ASN A 20 -10.80 -13.46 -36.69
C ASN A 20 -12.00 -14.38 -37.01
N TYR A 21 -12.14 -14.67 -38.30
CA TYR A 21 -13.23 -15.44 -38.88
C TYR A 21 -13.08 -16.92 -38.49
N LEU A 22 -13.92 -17.41 -37.58
CA LEU A 22 -14.14 -18.84 -37.35
C LEU A 22 -14.96 -19.40 -38.53
N SER A 23 -14.32 -20.25 -39.34
CA SER A 23 -15.01 -21.07 -40.33
C SER A 23 -14.47 -22.50 -40.26
N HIS A 24 -15.08 -23.31 -39.40
CA HIS A 24 -14.96 -24.76 -39.43
C HIS A 24 -15.85 -25.30 -40.55
N TYR A 25 -15.25 -25.71 -41.68
CA TYR A 25 -15.89 -26.63 -42.62
C TYR A 25 -15.23 -28.01 -42.45
N ASN A 26 -15.97 -28.91 -41.79
CA ASN A 26 -15.73 -30.35 -41.85
C ASN A 26 -16.07 -30.83 -43.27
N CYS A 27 -15.06 -31.18 -44.06
CA CYS A 27 -15.25 -31.99 -45.25
C CYS A 27 -14.62 -33.36 -45.02
N ASN A 28 -15.49 -34.31 -44.74
CA ASN A 28 -15.19 -35.71 -44.51
C ASN A 28 -15.13 -36.40 -45.89
N CYS A 29 -13.93 -36.64 -46.42
CA CYS A 29 -13.75 -37.44 -47.63
C CYS A 29 -12.67 -38.49 -47.39
N ALA A 30 -13.14 -39.72 -47.17
CA ALA A 30 -12.33 -40.92 -47.19
C ALA A 30 -11.92 -41.27 -48.62
N CYS A 31 -10.80 -41.98 -48.74
CA CYS A 31 -10.24 -42.61 -49.95
C CYS A 31 -9.33 -41.72 -50.81
N CYS A 32 -8.05 -41.67 -50.44
CA CYS A 32 -6.91 -41.95 -51.32
C CYS A 32 -5.66 -42.05 -50.43
N ILE A 33 -4.96 -43.19 -50.45
CA ILE A 33 -3.65 -43.35 -49.83
C ILE A 33 -2.60 -42.98 -50.89
N PRO A 34 -1.84 -41.87 -50.74
CA PRO A 34 -0.62 -41.69 -51.49
C PRO A 34 0.56 -42.28 -50.70
N ALA A 35 1.42 -43.01 -51.40
CA ALA A 35 2.65 -43.61 -50.90
C ALA A 35 3.51 -42.62 -50.08
N PRO A 36 4.29 -43.11 -49.10
CA PRO A 36 5.12 -42.26 -48.27
C PRO A 36 6.21 -41.56 -49.10
N PRO A 37 6.40 -40.23 -48.99
CA PRO A 37 7.58 -39.59 -49.55
C PRO A 37 8.81 -40.12 -48.82
N ALA A 38 9.82 -40.52 -49.59
CA ALA A 38 11.11 -40.95 -49.09
C ALA A 38 11.62 -39.95 -48.04
N SER A 39 11.80 -40.44 -46.82
CA SER A 39 12.34 -39.67 -45.71
C SER A 39 13.79 -39.31 -46.04
N CYS A 40 14.02 -38.10 -46.53
CA CYS A 40 15.30 -37.43 -46.36
C CYS A 40 15.46 -37.11 -44.87
N LEU A 41 15.87 -38.12 -44.09
CA LEU A 41 16.33 -37.95 -42.72
C LEU A 41 17.62 -37.11 -42.75
N SER A 42 17.47 -35.80 -42.89
CA SER A 42 18.52 -34.88 -42.44
C SER A 42 18.55 -35.00 -40.93
N GLN A 43 19.49 -35.81 -40.42
CA GLN A 43 19.73 -35.87 -39.00
C GLN A 43 20.06 -34.45 -38.52
N PRO A 44 19.40 -33.91 -37.48
CA PRO A 44 19.88 -32.70 -36.85
C PRO A 44 21.27 -33.02 -36.31
N LYS A 45 22.30 -32.40 -36.91
CA LYS A 45 23.67 -32.49 -36.41
C LYS A 45 23.64 -32.24 -34.90
N ALA A 46 24.11 -33.23 -34.15
CA ALA A 46 24.23 -33.15 -32.70
C ALA A 46 24.88 -31.80 -32.33
N PRO A 47 24.32 -31.05 -31.36
CA PRO A 47 24.95 -29.83 -30.91
C PRO A 47 26.33 -30.20 -30.35
N LYS A 48 27.39 -29.82 -31.07
CA LYS A 48 28.76 -30.00 -30.62
C LYS A 48 28.85 -29.49 -29.19
N GLY A 49 29.34 -30.36 -28.31
CA GLY A 49 29.35 -30.17 -26.86
C GLY A 49 29.81 -28.76 -26.49
N LYS A 50 29.01 -28.10 -25.65
CA LYS A 50 29.44 -26.86 -25.00
C LYS A 50 30.67 -27.21 -24.18
N SER A 51 31.82 -26.69 -24.59
CA SER A 51 33.08 -26.75 -23.87
C SER A 51 32.87 -26.22 -22.45
N SER A 52 32.68 -27.12 -21.50
CA SER A 52 32.39 -26.88 -20.08
C SER A 52 33.65 -26.46 -19.30
N GLY A 53 34.48 -25.61 -19.89
CA GLY A 53 35.78 -25.23 -19.31
C GLY A 53 36.44 -24.00 -19.93
N GLN A 54 35.78 -23.27 -20.83
CA GLN A 54 36.34 -21.99 -21.28
C GLN A 54 36.05 -20.92 -20.23
N GLU A 55 37.11 -20.36 -19.64
CA GLU A 55 37.07 -19.11 -18.87
C GLU A 55 36.12 -18.13 -19.56
N LYS A 56 35.27 -17.45 -18.78
CA LYS A 56 34.27 -16.52 -19.31
C LYS A 56 34.99 -15.44 -20.12
N LYS A 57 35.05 -15.63 -21.44
CA LYS A 57 35.65 -14.70 -22.38
C LYS A 57 35.09 -13.32 -22.12
N VAL A 58 35.96 -12.31 -22.09
CA VAL A 58 35.56 -10.90 -21.97
C VAL A 58 34.52 -10.60 -23.05
N ILE A 59 33.29 -10.32 -22.61
CA ILE A 59 32.16 -10.07 -23.49
C ILE A 59 32.15 -8.58 -23.78
N HIS A 60 32.19 -8.19 -25.06
CA HIS A 60 32.04 -6.79 -25.44
C HIS A 60 30.66 -6.25 -24.99
N PRO A 61 30.58 -5.02 -24.41
CA PRO A 61 29.36 -4.48 -23.82
C PRO A 61 28.16 -4.43 -24.79
N TYR A 62 28.41 -4.16 -26.08
CA TYR A 62 27.36 -4.10 -27.11
C TYR A 62 27.12 -5.43 -27.84
N SER A 63 27.70 -6.55 -27.36
CA SER A 63 27.46 -7.85 -27.99
C SER A 63 26.07 -8.41 -27.65
N ARG A 64 25.55 -9.29 -28.52
CA ARG A 64 24.28 -10.00 -28.28
C ARG A 64 24.28 -10.77 -26.96
N LYS A 65 25.42 -11.33 -26.56
CA LYS A 65 25.57 -12.06 -25.30
C LYS A 65 25.49 -11.13 -24.09
N ALA A 66 26.09 -9.93 -24.15
CA ALA A 66 25.94 -8.91 -23.12
C ALA A 66 24.49 -8.42 -23.00
N ALA A 67 23.83 -8.17 -24.14
CA ALA A 67 22.41 -7.79 -24.15
C ALA A 67 21.51 -8.87 -23.51
N GLN A 68 21.80 -10.15 -23.73
CA GLN A 68 21.07 -11.25 -23.09
C GLN A 68 21.28 -11.28 -21.57
N LEU A 69 22.53 -11.16 -21.11
CA LEU A 69 22.85 -11.12 -19.67
C LEU A 69 22.17 -9.92 -18.98
N ASN A 70 22.14 -8.75 -19.62
CA ASN A 70 21.46 -7.58 -19.07
C ASN A 70 19.94 -7.80 -18.94
N ARG A 71 19.31 -8.46 -19.92
CA ARG A 71 17.88 -8.81 -19.84
C ARG A 71 17.60 -9.79 -18.70
N GLU A 72 18.45 -10.79 -18.54
CA GLU A 72 18.34 -11.77 -17.45
C GLU A 72 18.57 -11.12 -16.08
N ALA A 73 19.56 -10.24 -15.96
CA ALA A 73 19.84 -9.46 -14.75
C ALA A 73 18.65 -8.58 -14.37
N HIS A 74 18.09 -7.80 -15.31
CA HIS A 74 16.89 -6.99 -15.03
C HIS A 74 15.67 -7.83 -14.68
N LYS A 75 15.50 -9.01 -15.29
CA LYS A 75 14.41 -9.93 -14.92
C LYS A 75 14.58 -10.42 -13.49
N GLN A 76 15.80 -10.77 -13.09
CA GLN A 76 16.09 -11.21 -11.73
C GLN A 76 15.93 -10.08 -10.72
N GLU A 77 16.42 -8.88 -11.03
CA GLU A 77 16.27 -7.68 -10.21
C GLU A 77 14.79 -7.36 -9.93
N LYS A 78 13.94 -7.40 -10.97
CA LYS A 78 12.49 -7.21 -10.81
C LYS A 78 11.88 -8.30 -9.92
N LYS A 79 12.29 -9.55 -10.11
CA LYS A 79 11.82 -10.68 -9.29
C LYS A 79 12.22 -10.53 -7.82
N GLU A 80 13.44 -10.08 -7.55
CA GLU A 80 13.94 -9.85 -6.20
C GLU A 80 13.27 -8.65 -5.54
N LYS A 81 13.07 -7.54 -6.27
CA LYS A 81 12.28 -6.39 -5.80
C LYS A 81 10.89 -6.80 -5.33
N LEU A 82 10.16 -7.57 -6.14
CA LEU A 82 8.83 -8.08 -5.77
C LEU A 82 8.85 -9.00 -4.54
N LYS A 83 9.90 -9.81 -4.37
CA LYS A 83 10.05 -10.63 -3.17
C LYS A 83 10.30 -9.78 -1.94
N ASN A 84 11.19 -8.78 -2.05
CA ASN A 84 11.56 -7.88 -0.97
C ASN A 84 10.36 -7.02 -0.54
N GLU A 85 9.57 -6.52 -1.48
CA GLU A 85 8.34 -5.77 -1.19
C GLU A 85 7.32 -6.62 -0.44
N LYS A 86 7.11 -7.87 -0.85
CA LYS A 86 6.22 -8.81 -0.15
C LYS A 86 6.73 -9.12 1.25
N ALA A 87 8.03 -9.38 1.38
CA ALA A 87 8.66 -9.64 2.67
C ALA A 87 8.53 -8.42 3.60
N LEU A 88 8.76 -7.20 3.09
CA LEU A 88 8.61 -5.96 3.86
C LEU A 88 7.17 -5.77 4.35
N ARG A 89 6.17 -5.99 3.50
CA ARG A 89 4.75 -5.91 3.91
C ARG A 89 4.42 -6.89 5.02
N LEU A 90 4.87 -8.14 4.91
CA LEU A 90 4.67 -9.15 5.95
C LEU A 90 5.42 -8.81 7.24
N ASN A 91 6.62 -8.24 7.12
CA ASN A 91 7.42 -7.84 8.27
C ASN A 91 6.74 -6.69 9.04
N ILE A 92 6.26 -5.65 8.35
CA ILE A 92 5.52 -4.54 8.99
C ILE A 92 4.30 -5.06 9.77
N ILE A 93 3.56 -6.03 9.21
CA ILE A 93 2.44 -6.65 9.91
C ILE A 93 2.94 -7.46 11.11
N GLY A 94 3.99 -8.25 10.93
CA GLY A 94 4.62 -9.04 12.00
C GLY A 94 5.08 -8.19 13.19
N GLU A 95 5.81 -7.10 12.93
CA GLU A 95 6.26 -6.14 13.94
C GLU A 95 5.08 -5.51 14.69
N LYS A 96 4.04 -5.10 13.96
CA LYS A 96 2.80 -4.60 14.57
C LYS A 96 2.21 -5.62 15.52
N LEU A 97 2.06 -6.87 15.07
CA LEU A 97 1.50 -7.95 15.88
C LEU A 97 2.36 -8.27 17.09
N GLN A 98 3.68 -8.28 16.93
CA GLN A 98 4.61 -8.54 18.01
C GLN A 98 4.50 -7.49 19.12
N TRP A 99 4.32 -6.22 18.75
CA TRP A 99 4.04 -5.16 19.72
C TRP A 99 2.76 -5.46 20.51
N PHE A 100 1.66 -5.83 19.84
CA PHE A 100 0.42 -6.18 20.55
C PHE A 100 0.63 -7.37 21.48
N GLN A 101 1.35 -8.40 21.04
CA GLN A 101 1.61 -9.58 21.84
C GLN A 101 2.40 -9.26 23.12
N SER A 102 3.40 -8.39 23.05
CA SER A 102 4.22 -8.00 24.21
C SER A 102 3.48 -7.13 25.22
N HIS A 103 2.43 -6.42 24.78
CA HIS A 103 1.61 -5.55 25.62
C HIS A 103 0.32 -6.23 26.11
N LEU A 104 0.14 -7.53 25.83
CA LEU A 104 -0.94 -8.33 26.41
C LEU A 104 -0.54 -8.86 27.78
N ASP A 105 -1.46 -8.73 28.74
CA ASP A 105 -1.32 -9.36 30.04
C ASP A 105 -1.36 -10.89 29.91
N PRO A 106 -0.37 -11.61 30.44
CA PRO A 106 -0.34 -13.08 30.36
C PRO A 106 -1.47 -13.73 31.17
N ASN A 107 -1.92 -13.05 32.25
CA ASN A 107 -2.86 -13.60 33.22
C ASN A 107 -4.33 -13.36 32.86
N LYS A 108 -4.62 -12.33 32.05
CA LYS A 108 -5.99 -11.99 31.65
C LYS A 108 -6.52 -13.07 30.69
N ARG A 109 -7.77 -13.52 30.82
CA ARG A 109 -8.31 -14.59 29.96
C ARG A 109 -9.22 -14.07 28.85
N GLU A 110 -9.81 -12.91 29.06
CA GLU A 110 -10.82 -12.32 28.19
C GLU A 110 -10.57 -10.82 28.11
N TYR A 111 -10.72 -10.25 26.91
CA TYR A 111 -10.63 -8.81 26.68
C TYR A 111 -11.98 -8.29 26.23
N SER A 112 -12.39 -7.17 26.81
CA SER A 112 -13.53 -6.41 26.31
C SER A 112 -13.13 -5.61 25.06
N LYS A 113 -14.12 -5.14 24.31
CA LYS A 113 -13.90 -4.18 23.21
C LYS A 113 -13.22 -2.91 23.72
N LYS A 114 -13.58 -2.46 24.93
CA LYS A 114 -12.96 -1.31 25.57
C LYS A 114 -11.46 -1.51 25.80
N ASP A 115 -11.07 -2.68 26.31
CA ASP A 115 -9.65 -3.01 26.51
C ASP A 115 -8.88 -3.02 25.17
N ALA A 116 -9.54 -3.44 24.09
CA ALA A 116 -8.95 -3.41 22.75
C ALA A 116 -8.70 -1.96 22.27
N CYS A 117 -9.63 -1.05 22.53
CA CYS A 117 -9.45 0.38 22.26
C CYS A 117 -8.31 0.98 23.09
N GLU A 118 -8.24 0.67 24.39
CA GLU A 118 -7.16 1.12 25.29
C GLU A 118 -5.78 0.62 24.83
N LEU A 119 -5.70 -0.63 24.36
CA LEU A 119 -4.48 -1.18 23.76
C LEU A 119 -4.09 -0.47 22.44
N ILE A 120 -5.07 -0.10 21.61
CA ILE A 120 -4.81 0.65 20.38
C ILE A 120 -4.32 2.06 20.70
N GLU A 121 -4.89 2.73 21.70
CA GLU A 121 -4.41 4.05 22.15
C GLU A 121 -2.96 3.97 22.64
N SER A 122 -2.64 2.94 23.43
CA SER A 122 -1.27 2.66 23.85
C SER A 122 -0.33 2.44 22.65
N TYR A 123 -0.81 1.75 21.60
CA TYR A 123 -0.05 1.54 20.36
C TYR A 123 0.21 2.85 19.61
N LEU A 124 -0.77 3.76 19.53
CA LEU A 124 -0.62 5.06 18.90
C LEU A 124 0.37 5.96 19.66
N HIS A 125 0.48 5.78 20.98
CA HIS A 125 1.39 6.53 21.84
C HIS A 125 2.81 5.95 21.96
N ARG A 126 3.11 4.85 21.25
CA ARG A 126 4.42 4.18 21.33
C ARG A 126 5.63 5.07 21.00
N PHE A 127 5.43 6.14 20.22
CA PHE A 127 6.50 7.07 19.84
C PHE A 127 6.53 8.35 20.67
N ASN A 128 5.65 8.53 21.65
CA ASN A 128 5.59 9.77 22.43
C ASN A 128 6.92 10.07 23.12
N SER A 129 7.57 9.06 23.72
CA SER A 129 8.86 9.22 24.39
C SER A 129 9.99 9.60 23.42
N GLU A 130 10.01 9.04 22.21
CA GLU A 130 10.98 9.40 21.16
C GLU A 130 10.76 10.84 20.70
N LEU A 131 9.51 11.26 20.51
CA LEU A 131 9.18 12.63 20.13
C LEU A 131 9.54 13.65 21.22
N GLU A 132 9.23 13.34 22.48
CA GLU A 132 9.59 14.17 23.64
C GLU A 132 11.11 14.33 23.76
N GLN A 133 11.87 13.25 23.55
CA GLN A 133 13.33 13.31 23.55
C GLN A 133 13.86 14.20 22.43
N ILE A 134 13.31 14.10 21.21
CA ILE A 134 13.68 14.96 20.08
C ILE A 134 13.35 16.44 20.39
N GLU A 135 12.19 16.71 20.98
CA GLU A 135 11.77 18.05 21.37
C GLU A 135 12.71 18.64 22.42
N LEU A 136 13.05 17.88 23.47
CA LEU A 136 13.98 18.31 24.51
C LEU A 136 15.39 18.60 23.94
N LEU A 137 15.89 17.75 23.05
CA LEU A 137 17.20 17.96 22.42
C LEU A 137 17.22 19.21 21.54
N ASN A 138 16.10 19.53 20.89
CA ASN A 138 15.97 20.72 20.05
C ASN A 138 15.64 21.99 20.86
N SER A 139 15.06 21.87 22.05
CA SER A 139 14.75 23.01 22.93
C SER A 139 15.99 23.58 23.62
N ILE A 140 17.07 22.79 23.74
CA ILE A 140 18.40 23.26 24.15
C ILE A 140 18.97 24.16 23.04
N LYS A 141 18.71 25.46 23.16
CA LYS A 141 19.13 26.48 22.19
C LYS A 141 20.65 26.58 22.12
N GLY A 142 21.22 26.31 20.96
CA GLY A 142 22.62 26.56 20.61
C GLY A 142 22.75 27.06 19.16
N ARG A 143 23.98 27.28 18.68
CA ARG A 143 24.25 27.70 17.28
C ARG A 143 24.02 26.59 16.23
N GLN A 144 23.45 25.46 16.63
CA GLN A 144 23.27 24.27 15.80
C GLN A 144 21.84 24.22 15.24
N GLY A 145 21.69 23.76 13.99
CA GLY A 145 20.39 23.59 13.36
C GLY A 145 19.56 22.46 13.98
N ARG A 146 18.27 22.38 13.61
CA ARG A 146 17.32 21.37 14.11
C ARG A 146 17.82 19.96 13.82
N ARG A 147 17.96 19.14 14.88
CA ARG A 147 18.41 17.75 14.78
C ARG A 147 17.22 16.83 14.59
N HIS A 148 17.45 15.67 13.95
CA HIS A 148 16.46 14.60 13.78
C HIS A 148 15.17 14.96 13.03
N PHE A 149 15.16 16.06 12.25
CA PHE A 149 13.99 16.52 11.51
C PHE A 149 13.34 15.43 10.63
N SER A 150 14.15 14.68 9.88
CA SER A 150 13.66 13.61 9.00
C SER A 150 12.96 12.49 9.76
N ARG A 151 13.51 12.06 10.90
CA ARG A 151 12.93 11.02 11.75
C ARG A 151 11.63 11.50 12.41
N GLU A 152 11.65 12.70 12.96
CA GLU A 152 10.48 13.34 13.58
C GLU A 152 9.32 13.45 12.58
N ALA A 153 9.61 13.89 11.35
CA ALA A 153 8.60 14.00 10.29
C ALA A 153 7.98 12.64 9.92
N VAL A 154 8.81 11.60 9.78
CA VAL A 154 8.33 10.24 9.47
C VAL A 154 7.44 9.69 10.59
N ILE A 155 7.82 9.90 11.85
CA ILE A 155 7.02 9.47 13.00
C ILE A 155 5.68 10.20 13.02
N LYS A 156 5.69 11.54 12.93
CA LYS A 156 4.47 12.36 12.94
C LYS A 156 3.52 11.94 11.82
N GLN A 157 4.04 11.77 10.60
CA GLN A 157 3.24 11.29 9.46
C GLN A 157 2.67 9.88 9.70
N THR A 158 3.43 9.00 10.34
CA THR A 158 2.99 7.64 10.64
C THR A 158 1.86 7.66 11.67
N VAL A 159 2.03 8.38 12.77
CA VAL A 159 1.03 8.52 13.84
C VAL A 159 -0.24 9.18 13.30
N GLU A 160 -0.11 10.23 12.48
CA GLU A 160 -1.25 10.91 11.85
C GLU A 160 -2.04 9.94 10.96
N ARG A 161 -1.35 9.16 10.12
CA ARG A 161 -2.00 8.15 9.27
C ARG A 161 -2.71 7.09 10.10
N GLU A 162 -2.06 6.57 11.13
CA GLU A 162 -2.63 5.54 12.02
C GLU A 162 -3.85 6.06 12.79
N ARG A 163 -3.79 7.30 13.30
CA ARG A 163 -4.91 7.97 13.98
C ARG A 163 -6.10 8.16 13.05
N LYS A 164 -5.86 8.67 11.83
CA LYS A 164 -6.91 8.82 10.81
C LYS A 164 -7.58 7.49 10.46
N LEU A 165 -6.81 6.40 10.41
CA LEU A 165 -7.36 5.06 10.19
C LEU A 165 -8.22 4.60 11.37
N TYR A 166 -7.78 4.84 12.61
CA TYR A 166 -8.51 4.45 13.82
C TYR A 166 -9.84 5.19 13.98
N GLU A 167 -9.86 6.50 13.71
CA GLU A 167 -11.05 7.35 13.79
C GLU A 167 -12.01 7.11 12.62
N GLY A 168 -11.49 6.83 11.42
CA GLY A 168 -12.30 6.62 10.21
C GLY A 168 -12.76 5.18 10.00
N CYS A 169 -11.90 4.35 9.41
CA CYS A 169 -12.27 3.00 8.96
C CYS A 169 -12.05 1.89 10.01
N GLY A 170 -11.49 2.24 11.17
CA GLY A 170 -11.02 1.33 12.19
C GLY A 170 -9.62 0.77 11.90
N MET A 171 -8.84 0.60 12.97
CA MET A 171 -7.52 -0.03 12.91
C MET A 171 -7.66 -1.55 13.01
N GLU A 172 -6.98 -2.26 12.13
CA GLU A 172 -6.96 -3.72 12.10
C GLU A 172 -5.94 -4.27 13.11
N ILE A 173 -6.42 -5.03 14.09
CA ILE A 173 -5.62 -5.70 15.13
C ILE A 173 -6.07 -7.16 15.29
N PRO A 174 -5.29 -8.04 15.93
CA PRO A 174 -5.73 -9.39 16.27
C PRO A 174 -7.02 -9.38 17.08
N ASP A 175 -7.89 -10.34 16.81
CA ASP A 175 -9.12 -10.52 17.57
C ASP A 175 -8.80 -11.05 18.98
N ILE A 176 -8.62 -10.12 19.92
CA ILE A 176 -8.37 -10.41 21.33
C ILE A 176 -9.66 -10.60 22.15
N VAL A 177 -10.81 -10.20 21.60
CA VAL A 177 -12.11 -10.32 22.26
C VAL A 177 -12.57 -11.78 22.29
N ASN A 178 -12.25 -12.54 21.25
CA ASN A 178 -12.53 -13.98 21.23
C ASN A 178 -11.40 -14.77 21.91
N VAL A 179 -11.73 -15.49 22.98
CA VAL A 179 -10.80 -16.32 23.77
C VAL A 179 -10.04 -17.35 22.92
N LYS A 180 -10.69 -17.95 21.92
CA LYS A 180 -10.05 -18.94 21.04
C LYS A 180 -8.97 -18.28 20.18
N HIS A 181 -9.24 -17.11 19.64
CA HIS A 181 -8.30 -16.36 18.80
C HIS A 181 -7.16 -15.79 19.64
N LEU A 182 -7.47 -15.30 20.85
CA LEU A 182 -6.48 -14.83 21.82
C LEU A 182 -5.47 -15.93 22.18
N ARG A 183 -5.93 -17.17 22.41
CA ARG A 183 -5.02 -18.30 22.69
C ARG A 183 -4.04 -18.55 21.54
N THR A 184 -4.56 -18.65 20.31
CA THR A 184 -3.72 -18.81 19.11
C THR A 184 -2.73 -17.66 18.96
N PHE A 185 -3.16 -16.43 19.27
CA PHE A 185 -2.32 -15.24 19.21
C PHE A 185 -1.22 -15.23 20.28
N ARG A 186 -1.49 -15.73 21.49
CA ARG A 186 -0.48 -15.88 22.55
C ARG A 186 0.58 -16.91 22.22
N GLU A 187 0.18 -18.06 21.68
CA GLU A 187 1.07 -19.15 21.28
C GLU A 187 1.86 -18.85 19.99
N TRP A 188 1.61 -17.71 19.35
CA TRP A 188 2.30 -17.32 18.12
C TRP A 188 3.74 -16.88 18.40
N ASN A 189 4.72 -17.60 17.87
CA ASN A 189 6.15 -17.35 18.10
C ASN A 189 6.78 -16.30 17.14
N GLY A 190 5.99 -15.38 16.58
CA GLY A 190 6.50 -14.40 15.60
C GLY A 190 6.76 -14.96 14.18
N ASP A 191 6.37 -16.21 13.89
CA ASP A 191 6.54 -16.80 12.56
C ASP A 191 5.58 -16.16 11.55
N LEU A 192 6.14 -15.45 10.57
CA LEU A 192 5.41 -14.75 9.52
C LEU A 192 4.56 -15.69 8.65
N LYS A 193 4.92 -16.98 8.54
CA LYS A 193 4.15 -17.96 7.77
C LYS A 193 2.81 -18.29 8.42
N LYS A 194 2.68 -18.09 9.73
CA LYS A 194 1.47 -18.35 10.49
C LYS A 194 0.54 -17.14 10.59
N LEU A 195 0.93 -15.98 10.04
CA LEU A 195 0.10 -14.78 10.00
C LEU A 195 -1.31 -15.02 9.42
N PRO A 196 -1.51 -15.79 8.33
CA PRO A 196 -2.85 -16.04 7.79
C PRO A 196 -3.78 -16.79 8.75
N ASN A 197 -3.24 -17.49 9.74
CA ASN A 197 -4.04 -18.23 10.73
C ASN A 197 -4.55 -17.30 11.84
N ILE A 198 -3.92 -16.15 12.04
CA ILE A 198 -4.34 -15.17 13.05
C ILE A 198 -5.54 -14.41 12.49
N LYS A 199 -6.63 -14.39 13.26
CA LYS A 199 -7.84 -13.65 12.88
C LYS A 199 -7.67 -12.19 13.26
N MET A 200 -7.81 -11.34 12.25
CA MET A 200 -7.77 -9.89 12.39
C MET A 200 -9.19 -9.33 12.47
N ARG A 201 -9.37 -8.26 13.25
CA ARG A 201 -10.62 -7.53 13.41
C ARG A 201 -10.32 -6.03 13.42
N LYS A 202 -11.24 -5.23 12.85
CA LYS A 202 -11.17 -3.78 12.89
C LYS A 202 -11.84 -3.25 14.15
N PHE A 203 -11.20 -2.28 14.78
CA PHE A 203 -11.73 -1.54 15.92
C PHE A 203 -11.62 -0.04 15.64
N CYS A 204 -12.68 0.70 15.93
CA CYS A 204 -12.73 2.15 15.82
C CYS A 204 -12.81 2.80 17.20
N ALA A 205 -12.55 4.12 17.26
CA ALA A 205 -12.62 4.88 18.51
C ALA A 205 -14.00 4.77 19.21
N ASN A 206 -15.07 4.61 18.42
CA ASN A 206 -16.44 4.52 18.93
C ASN A 206 -16.78 3.16 19.55
N ASP A 207 -15.96 2.11 19.34
CA ASP A 207 -16.22 0.77 19.86
C ASP A 207 -15.95 0.64 21.36
N GLY A 208 -15.15 1.55 21.93
CA GLY A 208 -14.84 1.59 23.36
C GLY A 208 -15.91 2.27 24.21
N VAL A 209 -16.85 2.97 23.58
CA VAL A 209 -17.96 3.67 24.24
C VAL A 209 -19.16 2.74 24.28
N SER A 210 -19.55 2.27 25.47
CA SER A 210 -20.77 1.51 25.69
C SER A 210 -22.00 2.26 25.16
N ASP A 211 -22.96 1.53 24.59
CA ASP A 211 -24.11 2.04 23.83
C ASP A 211 -25.05 3.00 24.59
N GLU A 212 -24.81 3.27 25.87
CA GLU A 212 -25.62 4.22 26.68
C GLU A 212 -25.44 5.70 26.28
N VAL A 213 -24.35 6.06 25.59
CA VAL A 213 -24.09 7.47 25.20
C VAL A 213 -24.64 7.82 23.81
N LYS A 214 -24.93 6.82 22.96
CA LYS A 214 -25.39 7.05 21.58
C LYS A 214 -26.85 7.57 21.49
N LYS A 215 -27.60 7.55 22.58
CA LYS A 215 -29.01 8.01 22.63
C LYS A 215 -29.20 9.51 22.87
N LYS A 216 -28.14 10.29 23.12
CA LYS A 216 -28.27 11.74 23.46
C LYS A 216 -28.00 12.72 22.31
N HIS A 217 -27.76 12.25 21.09
CA HIS A 217 -27.51 13.14 19.94
C HIS A 217 -28.37 12.80 18.73
N VAL A 218 -29.70 12.74 18.94
CA VAL A 218 -30.69 12.90 17.87
C VAL A 218 -31.71 13.92 18.38
N VAL A 219 -31.48 15.19 18.08
CA VAL A 219 -32.49 16.24 18.19
C VAL A 219 -33.18 16.32 16.82
N PRO A 220 -34.48 16.05 16.71
CA PRO A 220 -35.25 16.34 15.50
C PRO A 220 -35.40 17.85 15.30
N GLN A 221 -35.08 18.34 14.10
CA GLN A 221 -35.53 19.63 13.60
C GLN A 221 -36.97 19.49 13.12
N GLU A 222 -37.90 20.26 13.70
CA GLU A 222 -39.15 20.67 13.06
C GLU A 222 -39.40 22.14 13.40
N GLU A 223 -39.94 22.85 12.41
CA GLU A 223 -39.95 24.31 12.22
C GLU A 223 -41.24 24.94 12.75
N ASP A 224 -41.23 26.19 13.24
CA ASP A 224 -42.43 27.03 13.20
C ASP A 224 -42.11 28.53 13.13
N LEU A 225 -42.83 29.23 12.25
CA LEU A 225 -42.68 30.63 11.86
C LEU A 225 -43.64 31.51 12.68
N GLY A 226 -43.20 32.70 13.08
CA GLY A 226 -44.05 33.69 13.75
C GLY A 226 -43.52 35.12 13.63
N GLU A 227 -44.07 35.83 12.66
CA GLU A 227 -43.90 37.24 12.27
C GLU A 227 -44.41 38.24 13.34
N ILE A 228 -43.66 39.32 13.61
CA ILE A 228 -44.20 40.66 13.97
C ILE A 228 -43.22 41.76 13.48
N GLU A 229 -43.68 42.58 12.53
CA GLU A 229 -43.06 43.85 12.08
C GLU A 229 -43.11 44.95 13.17
N SER A 230 -42.13 45.86 13.21
CA SER A 230 -42.32 47.29 12.82
C SER A 230 -41.13 48.22 13.18
N LYS A 231 -40.52 48.77 12.11
CA LYS A 231 -40.40 50.21 11.79
C LYS A 231 -39.20 51.09 12.28
N GLU A 232 -38.40 51.46 11.26
CA GLU A 232 -37.77 52.76 10.88
C GLU A 232 -36.76 53.55 11.75
N GLY A 233 -35.68 53.95 11.07
CA GLY A 233 -34.72 55.04 11.39
C GLY A 233 -33.36 54.74 10.72
N SER A 234 -33.07 55.14 9.48
CA SER A 234 -32.53 56.45 9.00
C SER A 234 -31.03 56.66 9.26
N ASP A 235 -30.34 57.25 8.27
CA ASP A 235 -28.90 57.60 8.08
C ASP A 235 -27.97 56.45 7.65
N ASP A 236 -27.58 56.27 6.38
CA ASP A 236 -27.02 57.16 5.34
C ASP A 236 -25.66 57.79 5.71
N SER A 237 -24.57 57.21 5.18
CA SER A 237 -23.29 57.86 4.85
C SER A 237 -22.35 56.85 4.18
N ASP A 238 -22.24 56.98 2.85
CA ASP A 238 -21.14 56.48 2.03
C ASP A 238 -19.83 57.18 2.41
N GLU A 239 -18.71 56.45 2.58
CA GLU A 239 -17.37 56.96 2.24
C GLU A 239 -16.45 55.82 1.75
N ASP A 240 -16.42 55.74 0.43
CA ASP A 240 -15.27 55.64 -0.49
C ASP A 240 -13.94 55.00 -0.02
N MET A 241 -13.52 54.01 -0.81
CA MET A 241 -12.26 53.26 -0.74
C MET A 241 -11.39 53.70 -1.93
N PRO A 242 -10.27 54.40 -1.74
CA PRO A 242 -9.33 54.61 -2.84
C PRO A 242 -8.38 53.42 -3.00
N GLU A 243 -8.49 52.78 -4.15
CA GLU A 243 -7.47 51.95 -4.80
C GLU A 243 -6.38 52.86 -5.39
N VAL A 244 -5.11 52.71 -5.02
CA VAL A 244 -4.01 53.20 -5.87
C VAL A 244 -2.73 52.35 -5.72
N ALA A 245 -2.38 51.75 -6.87
CA ALA A 245 -1.06 51.44 -7.45
C ALA A 245 0.04 50.73 -6.63
#